data_AF-A0A2E2U796-F1
#
_entry.id   AF-A0A2E2U796-F1
#
_cell.length_a   1.000
_cell.length_b   1.000
_cell.length_c   1.000
_cell.angle_alpha   90.00
_cell.angle_beta   90.00
_cell.angle_gamma   90.00
#
_symmetry.space_group_name_H-M   'P 1'
#
loop_
_entity.id
_entity.type
_entity.pdbx_description
1 polymer ?
#
loop_
_entity_poly.entity_id
_entity_poly.type
_entity_poly.pdbx_seq_one_letter_code
_entity_poly.pdbx_strand_id
1 'polypeptide(L)'
;MFDDISFLVQETFKDVEQHSKKKFFSQFMAQNESLDEVPETCGILYHLQQNASTFVVRVLPSKNIRADFKNIKKHPDLYPNLRLDAELIEAGKLQFFECDNIKLARSIKLNLANKRFPLHEENVFNVSDPGDSWWMSVNEGELKVYFKLSHTEKLNRLIKLGPLGDGKVYENLFLQMRGYFQKLFPLKNFSSGYGQISIVTDEPKDLNFQGLVQLFSQGEVSPDLFEFLARWEMSSESEGYLDSLKKANFTLIELATLRGFWREVEGRLEI
;
A
#
# COMPACT_ATOMS: atom_id res chain seq x y z
N MET A 1 22.44 -46.41 -7.80
CA MET A 1 23.03 -45.13 -7.39
C MET A 1 22.41 -44.03 -8.24
N PHE A 2 21.14 -43.71 -7.96
CA PHE A 2 20.33 -42.69 -8.64
C PHE A 2 19.17 -42.20 -7.73
N ASP A 3 19.40 -42.15 -6.41
CA ASP A 3 18.34 -41.81 -5.43
C ASP A 3 18.52 -40.44 -4.74
N ASP A 4 19.71 -39.83 -4.81
CA ASP A 4 19.97 -38.56 -4.11
C ASP A 4 19.42 -37.33 -4.85
N ILE A 5 19.34 -37.38 -6.19
CA ILE A 5 18.80 -36.27 -7.00
C ILE A 5 17.27 -36.23 -6.91
N SER A 6 16.63 -37.39 -6.89
CA SER A 6 15.18 -37.55 -6.73
C SER A 6 14.70 -37.00 -5.38
N PHE A 7 15.49 -37.21 -4.33
CA PHE A 7 15.24 -36.71 -2.98
C PHE A 7 15.40 -35.18 -2.90
N LEU A 8 16.48 -34.63 -3.47
CA LEU A 8 16.71 -33.17 -3.53
C LEU A 8 15.61 -32.43 -4.31
N VAL A 9 15.12 -33.02 -5.41
CA VAL A 9 14.00 -32.45 -6.18
C VAL A 9 12.71 -32.49 -5.36
N GLN A 10 12.42 -33.58 -4.67
CA GLN A 10 11.24 -33.68 -3.80
C GLN A 10 11.28 -32.77 -2.57
N GLU A 11 12.45 -32.56 -1.95
CA GLU A 11 12.59 -31.56 -0.88
C GLU A 11 12.41 -30.13 -1.42
N THR A 12 12.94 -29.82 -2.60
CA THR A 12 12.77 -28.50 -3.22
C THR A 12 11.29 -28.21 -3.52
N PHE A 13 10.51 -29.22 -3.95
CA PHE A 13 9.06 -29.04 -4.17
C PHE A 13 8.26 -28.95 -2.85
N LYS A 14 8.69 -29.63 -1.79
CA LYS A 14 8.05 -29.53 -0.46
C LYS A 14 8.29 -28.18 0.22
N ASP A 15 9.48 -27.59 0.04
CA ASP A 15 9.78 -26.25 0.58
C ASP A 15 9.04 -25.13 -0.18
N VAL A 16 8.77 -25.33 -1.47
CA VAL A 16 7.93 -24.41 -2.26
C VAL A 16 6.46 -24.48 -1.83
N GLU A 17 5.96 -25.65 -1.43
CA GLU A 17 4.59 -25.80 -0.90
C GLU A 17 4.42 -25.25 0.52
N GLN A 18 5.47 -25.26 1.36
CA GLN A 18 5.40 -24.73 2.73
C GLN A 18 5.58 -23.21 2.81
N HIS A 19 6.30 -22.58 1.88
CA HIS A 19 6.38 -21.12 1.78
C HIS A 19 5.15 -20.45 1.12
N SER A 20 4.19 -21.23 0.60
CA SER A 20 2.96 -20.68 0.00
C SER A 20 1.91 -20.22 1.03
N LYS A 21 2.02 -20.63 2.30
CA LYS A 21 1.02 -20.33 3.34
C LYS A 21 0.98 -18.89 3.84
N LYS A 22 1.94 -18.04 3.44
CA LYS A 22 1.90 -16.57 3.68
C LYS A 22 1.50 -15.75 2.44
N LYS A 23 1.29 -16.39 1.29
CA LYS A 23 0.67 -15.78 0.09
C LYS A 23 -0.85 -16.00 0.04
N PHE A 24 -1.44 -16.50 1.13
CA PHE A 24 -2.82 -16.97 1.15
C PHE A 24 -3.89 -15.86 1.17
N PHE A 25 -3.53 -14.61 1.40
CA PHE A 25 -4.48 -13.49 1.35
C PHE A 25 -4.56 -12.79 -0.01
N SER A 26 -3.56 -12.92 -0.89
CA SER A 26 -3.55 -12.20 -2.19
C SER A 26 -4.03 -13.05 -3.37
N GLN A 27 -4.21 -14.36 -3.20
CA GLN A 27 -4.52 -15.29 -4.29
C GLN A 27 -5.96 -15.84 -4.26
N PHE A 28 -6.84 -15.29 -3.40
CA PHE A 28 -8.21 -15.78 -3.18
C PHE A 28 -9.32 -14.99 -3.92
N MET A 29 -8.99 -13.97 -4.72
CA MET A 29 -9.99 -13.01 -5.24
C MET A 29 -10.09 -12.99 -6.77
N ALA A 30 -10.11 -14.17 -7.39
CA ALA A 30 -10.32 -14.32 -8.83
C ALA A 30 -10.91 -15.69 -9.20
N GLN A 31 -12.09 -16.04 -8.67
CA GLN A 31 -13.02 -17.00 -9.30
C GLN A 31 -14.35 -17.06 -8.52
N ASN A 32 -15.44 -16.59 -9.14
CA ASN A 32 -16.84 -16.74 -8.71
C ASN A 32 -17.10 -16.61 -7.20
N GLU A 33 -16.91 -15.40 -6.65
CA GLU A 33 -17.23 -15.09 -5.25
C GLU A 33 -18.72 -15.36 -4.97
N SER A 34 -18.96 -16.40 -4.18
CA SER A 34 -20.24 -16.56 -3.49
C SER A 34 -20.46 -15.35 -2.58
N LEU A 35 -21.70 -14.86 -2.43
CA LEU A 35 -22.00 -13.71 -1.56
C LEU A 35 -21.59 -13.91 -0.09
N ASP A 36 -21.26 -15.14 0.29
CA ASP A 36 -20.79 -15.51 1.62
C ASP A 36 -19.33 -15.13 1.86
N GLU A 37 -18.53 -14.98 0.79
CA GLU A 37 -17.10 -14.63 0.84
C GLU A 37 -16.83 -13.12 0.95
N VAL A 38 -17.81 -12.26 0.65
CA VAL A 38 -17.64 -10.80 0.74
C VAL A 38 -17.67 -10.34 2.20
N PRO A 39 -16.67 -9.63 2.75
CA PRO A 39 -16.60 -9.34 4.18
C PRO A 39 -17.63 -8.27 4.62
N GLU A 40 -18.10 -8.37 5.87
CA GLU A 40 -18.97 -7.37 6.51
C GLU A 40 -18.17 -6.24 7.19
N THR A 41 -17.05 -5.86 6.58
CA THR A 41 -16.09 -4.88 7.11
C THR A 41 -16.16 -3.55 6.35
N CYS A 42 -15.40 -2.57 6.83
CA CYS A 42 -15.21 -1.31 6.13
C CYS A 42 -14.14 -1.48 5.03
N GLY A 43 -14.21 -0.68 3.97
CA GLY A 43 -13.21 -0.70 2.92
C GLY A 43 -13.63 0.07 1.68
N ILE A 44 -13.17 -0.39 0.53
CA ILE A 44 -13.57 0.15 -0.76
C ILE A 44 -14.10 -0.96 -1.67
N LEU A 45 -15.02 -0.56 -2.53
CA LEU A 45 -15.40 -1.30 -3.74
C LEU A 45 -14.75 -0.60 -4.91
N TYR A 46 -14.14 -1.35 -5.82
CA TYR A 46 -13.40 -0.74 -6.92
C TYR A 46 -13.48 -1.53 -8.22
N HIS A 47 -13.15 -0.84 -9.31
CA HIS A 47 -13.07 -1.37 -10.66
C HIS A 47 -11.83 -0.79 -11.35
N LEU A 48 -11.02 -1.65 -11.95
CA LEU A 48 -9.87 -1.26 -12.78
C LEU A 48 -10.29 -1.12 -14.23
N GLN A 49 -10.41 0.11 -14.70
CA GLN A 49 -10.68 0.41 -16.10
C GLN A 49 -9.34 0.50 -16.86
N GLN A 50 -8.94 -0.60 -17.49
CA GLN A 50 -7.69 -0.68 -18.27
C GLN A 50 -7.93 -0.39 -19.76
N ASN A 51 -7.02 0.38 -20.36
CA ASN A 51 -6.88 0.61 -21.80
C ASN A 51 -5.49 0.12 -22.25
N ALA A 52 -5.16 0.27 -23.54
CA ALA A 52 -3.92 -0.25 -24.12
C ALA A 52 -2.61 0.19 -23.43
N SER A 53 -2.55 1.40 -22.85
CA SER A 53 -1.32 1.95 -22.23
C SER A 53 -1.54 2.58 -20.85
N THR A 54 -2.79 2.67 -20.41
CA THR A 54 -3.15 3.37 -19.17
C THR A 54 -4.32 2.68 -18.50
N PHE A 55 -4.44 2.86 -17.19
CA PHE A 55 -5.59 2.39 -16.42
C PHE A 55 -6.12 3.49 -15.49
N VAL A 56 -7.35 3.31 -15.02
CA VAL A 56 -7.99 4.17 -14.04
C VAL A 56 -8.60 3.32 -12.95
N VAL A 57 -8.29 3.63 -11.69
CA VAL A 57 -8.93 3.01 -10.54
C VAL A 57 -10.23 3.76 -10.22
N ARG A 58 -11.38 3.09 -10.30
CA ARG A 58 -12.67 3.63 -9.87
C ARG A 58 -12.97 3.13 -8.48
N VAL A 59 -13.29 4.01 -7.53
CA VAL A 59 -13.40 3.66 -6.10
C VAL A 59 -14.67 4.20 -5.48
N LEU A 60 -15.35 3.34 -4.72
CA LEU A 60 -16.46 3.65 -3.82
C LEU A 60 -16.10 3.25 -2.38
N PRO A 61 -15.85 4.21 -1.47
CA PRO A 61 -15.69 3.93 -0.05
C PRO A 61 -16.98 3.38 0.55
N SER A 62 -16.85 2.32 1.34
CA SER A 62 -17.96 1.62 1.96
C SER A 62 -17.73 1.44 3.46
N LYS A 63 -18.79 1.61 4.24
CA LYS A 63 -18.80 1.26 5.67
C LYS A 63 -19.08 -0.23 5.90
N ASN A 64 -19.65 -0.91 4.92
CA ASN A 64 -19.96 -2.33 4.94
C ASN A 64 -19.90 -2.87 3.50
N ILE A 65 -18.79 -3.50 3.16
CA ILE A 65 -18.49 -3.95 1.80
C ILE A 65 -19.59 -4.90 1.32
N ARG A 66 -19.97 -5.92 2.13
CA ARG A 66 -21.01 -6.89 1.76
C ARG A 66 -22.34 -6.24 1.37
N ALA A 67 -22.81 -5.27 2.15
CA ALA A 67 -24.08 -4.59 1.90
C ALA A 67 -24.03 -3.78 0.59
N ASP A 68 -22.98 -2.98 0.41
CA ASP A 68 -22.82 -2.14 -0.78
C ASP A 68 -22.55 -2.99 -2.03
N PHE A 69 -21.78 -4.07 -1.93
CA PHE A 69 -21.54 -5.02 -3.01
C PHE A 69 -22.87 -5.63 -3.52
N LYS A 70 -23.75 -6.06 -2.61
CA LYS A 70 -25.09 -6.56 -2.96
C LYS A 70 -25.94 -5.49 -3.66
N ASN A 71 -25.88 -4.25 -3.19
CA ASN A 71 -26.63 -3.15 -3.79
C ASN A 71 -26.14 -2.81 -5.19
N ILE A 72 -24.82 -2.77 -5.41
CA ILE A 72 -24.22 -2.52 -6.73
C ILE A 72 -24.57 -3.64 -7.71
N LYS A 73 -24.50 -4.91 -7.29
CA LYS A 73 -24.88 -6.04 -8.15
C LYS A 73 -26.34 -5.96 -8.61
N LYS A 74 -27.25 -5.46 -7.77
CA LYS A 74 -28.68 -5.33 -8.10
C LYS A 74 -29.00 -4.09 -8.94
N HIS A 75 -28.31 -2.98 -8.65
CA HIS A 75 -28.61 -1.65 -9.20
C HIS A 75 -27.31 -0.92 -9.58
N PRO A 76 -26.57 -1.40 -10.60
CA PRO A 76 -25.27 -0.81 -10.97
C PRO A 76 -25.39 0.64 -11.46
N ASP A 77 -26.54 1.00 -12.04
CA ASP A 77 -26.89 2.32 -12.53
C ASP A 77 -26.90 3.40 -11.45
N LEU A 78 -27.15 3.04 -10.19
CA LEU A 78 -27.09 3.94 -9.04
C LEU A 78 -25.66 4.29 -8.61
N TYR A 79 -24.65 3.62 -9.19
CA TYR A 79 -23.23 3.79 -8.84
C TYR A 79 -22.37 4.18 -10.06
N PRO A 80 -22.70 5.28 -10.77
CA PRO A 80 -22.04 5.67 -12.02
C PRO A 80 -20.53 5.94 -11.85
N ASN A 81 -20.08 6.23 -10.63
CA ASN A 81 -18.67 6.44 -10.31
C ASN A 81 -17.80 5.19 -10.53
N LEU A 82 -18.38 3.99 -10.45
CA LEU A 82 -17.66 2.73 -10.70
C LEU A 82 -17.53 2.41 -12.19
N ARG A 83 -18.36 3.03 -13.04
CA ARG A 83 -18.43 2.76 -14.49
C ARG A 83 -18.48 1.25 -14.78
N LEU A 84 -19.39 0.58 -14.09
CA LEU A 84 -19.68 -0.84 -14.28
C LEU A 84 -21.10 -0.97 -14.80
N ASP A 85 -21.30 -1.89 -15.72
CA ASP A 85 -22.60 -2.42 -16.11
C ASP A 85 -22.78 -3.84 -15.56
N ALA A 86 -23.94 -4.46 -15.81
CA ALA A 86 -24.24 -5.80 -15.34
C ALA A 86 -23.26 -6.85 -15.91
N GLU A 87 -22.89 -6.73 -17.19
CA GLU A 87 -21.98 -7.66 -17.88
C GLU A 87 -20.58 -7.66 -17.25
N LEU A 88 -20.03 -6.48 -16.96
CA LEU A 88 -18.73 -6.36 -16.29
C LEU A 88 -18.75 -6.88 -14.85
N ILE A 89 -19.88 -6.70 -14.15
CA ILE A 89 -20.06 -7.26 -12.81
C ILE A 89 -20.12 -8.78 -12.84
N GLU A 90 -20.86 -9.36 -13.78
CA GLU A 90 -20.92 -10.81 -14.01
C GLU A 90 -19.56 -11.38 -14.39
N ALA A 91 -18.76 -10.62 -15.15
CA ALA A 91 -17.37 -10.93 -15.46
C ALA A 91 -16.39 -10.74 -14.27
N GLY A 92 -16.88 -10.42 -13.08
CA GLY A 92 -16.06 -10.30 -11.87
C GLY A 92 -15.19 -9.04 -11.80
N LYS A 93 -15.56 -7.97 -12.52
CA LYS A 93 -14.79 -6.70 -12.53
C LYS A 93 -15.05 -5.81 -11.33
N LEU A 94 -16.10 -6.07 -10.55
CA LEU A 94 -16.32 -5.44 -9.24
C LEU A 94 -15.49 -6.16 -8.18
N GLN A 95 -14.55 -5.43 -7.57
CA GLN A 95 -13.64 -5.96 -6.56
C GLN A 95 -13.77 -5.16 -5.26
N PHE A 96 -13.16 -5.65 -4.18
CA PHE A 96 -13.14 -4.95 -2.91
C PHE A 96 -11.76 -5.02 -2.23
N PHE A 97 -11.49 -4.06 -1.36
CA PHE A 97 -10.30 -3.99 -0.53
C PHE A 97 -10.70 -3.54 0.88
N GLU A 98 -10.33 -4.31 1.90
CA GLU A 98 -10.68 -4.03 3.29
C GLU A 98 -9.86 -2.89 3.88
N CYS A 99 -10.45 -2.13 4.79
CA CYS A 99 -9.77 -1.08 5.54
C CYS A 99 -10.25 -1.08 6.99
N ASP A 100 -9.35 -0.75 7.92
CA ASP A 100 -9.70 -0.68 9.35
C ASP A 100 -10.81 0.33 9.64
N ASN A 101 -10.92 1.40 8.83
CA ASN A 101 -11.96 2.40 8.99
C ASN A 101 -12.25 3.20 7.71
N ILE A 102 -13.37 3.92 7.74
CA ILE A 102 -13.88 4.67 6.59
C ILE A 102 -13.00 5.87 6.19
N LYS A 103 -12.16 6.38 7.09
CA LYS A 103 -11.23 7.48 6.76
C LYS A 103 -10.13 6.96 5.82
N LEU A 104 -9.61 5.76 6.07
CA LEU A 104 -8.62 5.12 5.21
C LEU A 104 -9.19 4.82 3.81
N ALA A 105 -10.39 4.25 3.75
CA ALA A 105 -11.10 4.02 2.48
C ALA A 105 -11.31 5.33 1.67
N ARG A 106 -11.60 6.43 2.36
CA ARG A 106 -11.71 7.76 1.73
C ARG A 106 -10.36 8.29 1.28
N SER A 107 -9.28 8.01 2.03
CA SER A 107 -7.92 8.38 1.63
C SER A 107 -7.49 7.69 0.34
N ILE A 108 -7.78 6.39 0.18
CA ILE A 108 -7.59 5.68 -1.09
C ILE A 108 -8.33 6.41 -2.21
N LYS A 109 -9.62 6.72 -2.03
CA LYS A 109 -10.40 7.43 -3.04
C LYS A 109 -9.76 8.77 -3.41
N LEU A 110 -9.36 9.56 -2.40
CA LEU A 110 -8.78 10.89 -2.60
C LEU A 110 -7.48 10.83 -3.40
N ASN A 111 -6.62 9.87 -3.06
CA ASN A 111 -5.28 9.80 -3.61
C ASN A 111 -5.22 9.05 -4.95
N LEU A 112 -6.11 8.09 -5.20
CA LEU A 112 -5.98 7.13 -6.30
C LEU A 112 -7.16 7.11 -7.27
N ALA A 113 -8.36 7.48 -6.84
CA ALA A 113 -9.53 7.30 -7.69
C ALA A 113 -9.56 8.30 -8.85
N ASN A 114 -10.08 7.84 -9.99
CA ASN A 114 -10.33 8.64 -11.20
C ASN A 114 -9.09 9.31 -11.82
N LYS A 115 -7.89 8.99 -11.34
CA LYS A 115 -6.62 9.35 -11.96
C LYS A 115 -6.26 8.34 -13.05
N ARG A 116 -5.55 8.81 -14.08
CA ARG A 116 -5.07 7.97 -15.17
C ARG A 116 -3.60 7.64 -14.90
N PHE A 117 -3.30 6.36 -14.77
CA PHE A 117 -1.95 5.87 -14.54
C PHE A 117 -1.42 5.14 -15.78
N PRO A 118 -0.14 5.30 -16.13
CA PRO A 118 0.48 4.49 -17.18
C PRO A 118 0.69 3.05 -16.69
N LEU A 119 0.54 2.07 -17.60
CA LEU A 119 0.89 0.67 -17.31
C LEU A 119 2.42 0.50 -17.15
N HIS A 120 3.19 1.23 -17.97
CA HIS A 120 4.65 1.25 -17.95
C HIS A 120 5.17 2.67 -17.74
N GLU A 121 5.14 3.14 -16.51
CA GLU A 121 5.62 4.48 -16.15
C GLU A 121 7.11 4.65 -16.51
N GLU A 122 7.91 3.59 -16.32
CA GLU A 122 9.33 3.48 -16.66
C GLU A 122 9.63 3.86 -18.12
N ASN A 123 8.68 3.64 -19.04
CA ASN A 123 8.84 3.90 -20.47
C ASN A 123 8.44 5.33 -20.86
N VAL A 124 7.78 6.07 -19.96
CA VAL A 124 7.22 7.41 -20.23
C VAL A 124 8.00 8.51 -19.51
N PHE A 125 9.01 8.16 -18.69
CA PHE A 125 9.84 9.14 -17.96
C PHE A 125 10.54 10.12 -18.90
N ASN A 126 10.06 11.37 -18.86
CA ASN A 126 10.75 12.53 -19.39
C ASN A 126 10.82 13.59 -18.28
N VAL A 127 11.88 14.41 -18.27
CA VAL A 127 12.13 15.48 -17.26
C VAL A 127 10.89 16.36 -16.98
N SER A 128 10.04 16.56 -17.97
CA SER A 128 8.83 17.39 -17.90
C SER A 128 7.63 16.72 -17.22
N ASP A 129 7.60 15.40 -17.10
CA ASP A 129 6.50 14.63 -16.49
C ASP A 129 7.06 13.39 -15.76
N PRO A 130 7.58 13.58 -14.53
CA PRO A 130 8.32 12.54 -13.79
C PRO A 130 7.42 11.44 -13.20
N GLY A 131 6.16 11.32 -13.64
CA GLY A 131 5.21 10.37 -13.11
C GLY A 131 4.70 10.72 -11.70
N ASP A 132 3.74 9.91 -11.24
CA ASP A 132 3.08 10.06 -9.94
C ASP A 132 3.65 9.08 -8.90
N SER A 133 4.49 8.13 -9.31
CA SER A 133 5.01 7.11 -8.41
C SER A 133 6.10 7.62 -7.49
N TRP A 134 6.01 7.16 -6.25
CA TRP A 134 7.10 7.23 -5.29
C TRP A 134 8.03 6.04 -5.48
N TRP A 135 9.25 6.20 -4.98
CA TRP A 135 10.31 5.22 -5.09
C TRP A 135 11.06 5.13 -3.78
N MET A 136 11.54 3.95 -3.41
CA MET A 136 12.38 3.79 -2.22
C MET A 136 13.71 3.15 -2.53
N SER A 137 14.74 3.53 -1.77
CA SER A 137 15.96 2.76 -1.61
C SER A 137 16.16 2.42 -0.14
N VAL A 138 16.67 1.22 0.09
CA VAL A 138 16.99 0.72 1.42
C VAL A 138 18.43 0.24 1.40
N ASN A 139 19.24 0.81 2.29
CA ASN A 139 20.58 0.33 2.62
C ASN A 139 20.62 -0.07 4.09
N GLU A 140 21.74 -0.61 4.56
CA GLU A 140 21.92 -0.99 5.96
C GLU A 140 21.75 0.24 6.88
N GLY A 141 20.60 0.32 7.57
CA GLY A 141 20.25 1.42 8.47
C GLY A 141 19.81 2.71 7.79
N GLU A 142 19.56 2.71 6.48
CA GLU A 142 19.10 3.90 5.75
C GLU A 142 17.86 3.57 4.89
N LEU A 143 16.81 4.36 5.08
CA LEU A 143 15.62 4.39 4.25
C LEU A 143 15.56 5.75 3.53
N LYS A 144 15.49 5.72 2.20
CA LYS A 144 15.16 6.89 1.40
C LYS A 144 13.88 6.65 0.63
N VAL A 145 13.00 7.64 0.63
CA VAL A 145 11.80 7.64 -0.21
C VAL A 145 11.80 8.90 -1.04
N TYR A 146 11.76 8.73 -2.36
CA TYR A 146 11.71 9.78 -3.35
C TYR A 146 10.26 9.92 -3.81
N PHE A 147 9.69 11.12 -3.67
CA PHE A 147 8.32 11.40 -4.10
C PHE A 147 8.20 11.55 -5.62
N LYS A 148 9.33 11.77 -6.29
CA LYS A 148 9.48 11.81 -7.75
C LYS A 148 10.85 11.26 -8.12
N LEU A 149 10.96 10.62 -9.28
CA LEU A 149 12.25 10.13 -9.75
C LEU A 149 13.13 11.28 -10.25
N SER A 150 14.32 11.42 -9.69
CA SER A 150 15.37 12.31 -10.22
C SER A 150 16.29 11.54 -11.16
N HIS A 151 16.81 12.19 -12.20
CA HIS A 151 17.64 11.55 -13.23
C HIS A 151 19.01 11.04 -12.71
N THR A 152 19.35 11.35 -11.46
CA THR A 152 20.63 10.98 -10.85
C THR A 152 20.60 9.60 -10.20
N GLU A 153 19.40 9.06 -9.92
CA GLU A 153 19.26 7.79 -9.22
C GLU A 153 19.30 6.60 -10.18
N LYS A 154 20.00 5.54 -9.78
CA LYS A 154 20.05 4.31 -10.58
C LYS A 154 18.77 3.51 -10.34
N LEU A 155 17.88 3.49 -11.34
CA LEU A 155 16.58 2.80 -11.30
C LEU A 155 16.66 1.35 -10.79
N ASN A 156 17.72 0.61 -11.12
CA ASN A 156 17.91 -0.78 -10.70
C ASN A 156 18.15 -0.96 -9.19
N ARG A 157 18.32 0.11 -8.42
CA ARG A 157 18.45 0.11 -6.96
C ARG A 157 17.21 0.64 -6.24
N LEU A 158 16.19 1.02 -7.00
CA LEU A 158 14.96 1.59 -6.47
C LEU A 158 13.83 0.57 -6.55
N ILE A 159 13.00 0.57 -5.52
CA ILE A 159 11.74 -0.15 -5.49
C ILE A 159 10.64 0.87 -5.80
N LYS A 160 9.86 0.60 -6.84
CA LYS A 160 8.67 1.41 -7.16
C LYS A 160 7.60 1.17 -6.11
N LEU A 161 7.10 2.25 -5.51
CA LEU A 161 6.06 2.19 -4.49
C LEU A 161 4.66 2.47 -5.04
N GLY A 162 4.58 3.16 -6.17
CA GLY A 162 3.33 3.69 -6.69
C GLY A 162 3.00 5.08 -6.12
N PRO A 163 1.87 5.66 -6.54
CA PRO A 163 1.37 6.93 -6.02
C PRO A 163 0.86 6.76 -4.60
N LEU A 164 1.63 7.20 -3.60
CA LEU A 164 1.20 7.16 -2.19
C LEU A 164 0.59 8.49 -1.72
N GLY A 165 0.26 9.38 -2.66
CA GLY A 165 -0.36 10.67 -2.41
C GLY A 165 0.50 11.85 -2.85
N ASP A 166 0.13 13.06 -2.42
CA ASP A 166 0.82 14.29 -2.80
C ASP A 166 2.17 14.41 -2.07
N GLY A 167 3.27 14.30 -2.83
CA GLY A 167 4.62 14.36 -2.30
C GLY A 167 4.93 15.64 -1.51
N LYS A 168 4.38 16.80 -1.88
CA LYS A 168 4.60 18.05 -1.13
C LYS A 168 3.87 18.05 0.20
N VAL A 169 2.67 17.47 0.25
CA VAL A 169 1.91 17.32 1.50
C VAL A 169 2.67 16.40 2.45
N TYR A 170 3.12 15.24 1.96
CA TYR A 170 3.87 14.29 2.79
C TYR A 170 5.27 14.78 3.16
N GLU A 171 5.98 15.51 2.29
CA GLU A 171 7.26 16.13 2.64
C GLU A 171 7.14 17.05 3.86
N ASN A 172 6.12 17.92 3.87
CA ASN A 172 5.84 18.82 4.98
C ASN A 172 5.42 18.05 6.24
N LEU A 173 4.60 17.01 6.09
CA LEU A 173 4.13 16.18 7.19
C LEU A 173 5.30 15.43 7.85
N PHE A 174 6.18 14.82 7.05
CA PHE A 174 7.36 14.13 7.57
C PHE A 174 8.34 15.07 8.23
N LEU A 175 8.51 16.29 7.71
CA LEU A 175 9.34 17.31 8.36
C LEU A 175 8.84 17.60 9.79
N GLN A 176 7.53 17.66 9.99
CA GLN A 176 6.91 17.82 11.31
C GLN A 176 7.03 16.56 12.19
N MET A 177 7.14 15.38 11.59
CA MET A 177 7.29 14.09 12.27
C MET A 177 8.74 13.75 12.67
N ARG A 178 9.72 14.63 12.48
CA ARG A 178 11.12 14.36 12.89
C ARG A 178 11.24 13.90 14.35
N GLY A 179 10.61 14.64 15.27
CA GLY A 179 10.63 14.30 16.70
C GLY A 179 9.88 13.00 17.02
N TYR A 180 8.89 12.65 16.20
CA TYR A 180 8.18 11.39 16.29
C TYR A 180 9.08 10.21 15.90
N PHE A 181 9.85 10.31 14.80
CA PHE A 181 10.81 9.26 14.42
C PHE A 181 11.93 9.07 15.45
N GLN A 182 12.40 10.14 16.09
CA GLN A 182 13.39 10.05 17.19
C GLN A 182 12.91 9.23 18.39
N LYS A 183 11.59 9.08 18.55
CA LYS A 183 10.97 8.31 19.63
C LYS A 183 10.62 6.88 19.21
N LEU A 184 10.47 6.63 17.91
CA LEU A 184 10.21 5.28 17.38
C LEU A 184 11.45 4.40 17.46
N PHE A 185 12.61 4.93 17.07
CA PHE A 185 13.87 4.17 17.01
C PHE A 185 15.09 5.11 17.13
N PRO A 186 16.30 4.58 17.38
CA PRO A 186 17.53 5.37 17.46
C PRO A 186 17.85 6.09 16.14
N LEU A 187 17.39 7.34 16.02
CA LEU A 187 17.54 8.14 14.80
C LEU A 187 18.90 8.84 14.77
N LYS A 188 19.73 8.46 13.80
CA LYS A 188 21.04 9.07 13.53
C LYS A 188 20.92 10.35 12.72
N ASN A 189 20.20 10.29 11.61
CA ASN A 189 20.00 11.42 10.71
C ASN A 189 18.60 11.40 10.11
N PHE A 190 18.07 12.59 9.84
CA PHE A 190 16.78 12.77 9.21
C PHE A 190 16.79 14.02 8.33
N SER A 191 16.30 13.87 7.11
CA SER A 191 16.02 14.99 6.21
C SER A 191 14.69 14.75 5.50
N SER A 192 13.87 15.79 5.41
CA SER A 192 12.70 15.85 4.54
C SER A 192 12.79 17.15 3.74
N GLY A 193 12.75 17.05 2.42
CA GLY A 193 12.93 18.20 1.53
C GLY A 193 13.39 17.79 0.14
N TYR A 194 13.24 18.70 -0.82
CA TYR A 194 13.69 18.52 -2.21
C TYR A 194 13.08 17.31 -2.93
N GLY A 195 11.84 16.94 -2.58
CA GLY A 195 11.13 15.82 -3.18
C GLY A 195 11.50 14.46 -2.61
N GLN A 196 12.11 14.40 -1.42
CA GLN A 196 12.49 13.14 -0.78
C GLN A 196 12.47 13.22 0.76
N ILE A 197 12.45 12.04 1.37
CA ILE A 197 12.82 11.83 2.76
C ILE A 197 14.00 10.87 2.86
N SER A 198 14.87 11.11 3.83
CA SER A 198 15.99 10.24 4.19
C SER A 198 15.98 10.04 5.69
N ILE A 199 15.96 8.80 6.13
CA ILE A 199 15.94 8.38 7.53
C ILE A 199 17.11 7.43 7.72
N VAL A 200 18.01 7.77 8.65
CA VAL A 200 19.17 6.94 9.00
C VAL A 200 19.07 6.58 10.48
N THR A 201 19.25 5.31 10.80
CA THR A 201 19.31 4.79 12.17
C THR A 201 20.69 4.24 12.50
N ASP A 202 21.07 4.31 13.77
CA ASP A 202 22.25 3.61 14.29
C ASP A 202 21.97 2.13 14.61
N GLU A 203 20.70 1.73 14.63
CA GLU A 203 20.27 0.37 14.93
C GLU A 203 19.44 -0.22 13.79
N PRO A 204 20.08 -0.72 12.71
CA PRO A 204 19.37 -1.27 11.56
C PRO A 204 18.43 -2.43 11.88
N LYS A 205 18.63 -3.13 13.00
CA LYS A 205 17.83 -4.28 13.43
C LYS A 205 16.67 -3.90 14.37
N ASP A 206 16.51 -2.62 14.69
CA ASP A 206 15.40 -2.14 15.48
C ASP A 206 14.06 -2.49 14.81
N LEU A 207 13.12 -3.05 15.60
CA LEU A 207 11.85 -3.58 15.09
C LEU A 207 10.94 -2.48 14.54
N ASN A 208 10.98 -1.27 15.10
CA ASN A 208 10.18 -0.15 14.62
C ASN A 208 10.76 0.43 13.32
N PHE A 209 12.09 0.48 13.20
CA PHE A 209 12.74 0.85 11.94
C PHE A 209 12.44 -0.17 10.84
N GLN A 210 12.57 -1.47 11.13
CA GLN A 210 12.21 -2.53 10.20
C GLN A 210 10.72 -2.50 9.84
N GLY A 211 9.85 -2.21 10.82
CA GLY A 211 8.42 -1.99 10.60
C GLY A 211 8.15 -0.83 9.66
N LEU A 212 8.88 0.29 9.76
CA LEU A 212 8.77 1.42 8.85
C LEU A 212 9.21 1.05 7.42
N VAL A 213 10.29 0.27 7.27
CA VAL A 213 10.73 -0.23 5.96
C VAL A 213 9.71 -1.19 5.36
N GLN A 214 9.13 -2.09 6.17
CA GLN A 214 8.06 -2.99 5.75
C GLN A 214 6.81 -2.22 5.32
N LEU A 215 6.45 -1.16 6.03
CA LEU A 215 5.31 -0.31 5.72
C LEU A 215 5.39 0.25 4.30
N PHE A 216 6.53 0.84 3.93
CA PHE A 216 6.72 1.35 2.57
C PHE A 216 6.82 0.24 1.52
N SER A 217 7.57 -0.82 1.80
CA SER A 217 7.82 -1.85 0.78
C SER A 217 6.59 -2.74 0.54
N GLN A 218 5.92 -3.16 1.61
CA GLN A 218 4.84 -4.14 1.58
C GLN A 218 3.44 -3.53 1.69
N GLY A 219 3.30 -2.33 2.27
CA GLY A 219 1.99 -1.73 2.53
C GLY A 219 1.29 -2.32 3.76
N GLU A 220 2.06 -2.74 4.76
CA GLU A 220 1.56 -3.37 5.98
C GLU A 220 2.26 -2.79 7.20
N VAL A 221 1.51 -2.58 8.28
CA VAL A 221 2.09 -2.24 9.59
C VAL A 221 2.45 -3.56 10.27
N SER A 222 3.73 -3.75 10.61
CA SER A 222 4.17 -4.97 11.30
C SER A 222 3.51 -5.08 12.68
N PRO A 223 3.29 -6.30 13.21
CA PRO A 223 2.72 -6.48 14.55
C PRO A 223 3.51 -5.74 15.64
N ASP A 224 4.84 -5.77 15.57
CA ASP A 224 5.72 -5.09 16.52
C ASP A 224 5.53 -3.56 16.48
N LEU A 225 5.51 -2.98 15.28
CA LEU A 225 5.28 -1.54 15.12
C LEU A 225 3.88 -1.18 15.61
N PHE A 226 2.85 -1.94 15.23
CA PHE A 226 1.48 -1.69 15.66
C PHE A 226 1.33 -1.72 17.19
N GLU A 227 1.89 -2.73 17.85
CA GLU A 227 1.86 -2.83 19.31
C GLU A 227 2.56 -1.63 19.96
N PHE A 228 3.71 -1.23 19.43
CA PHE A 228 4.43 -0.04 19.92
C PHE A 228 3.57 1.22 19.80
N LEU A 229 2.97 1.47 18.62
CA LEU A 229 2.13 2.64 18.38
C LEU A 229 0.92 2.68 19.33
N ALA A 230 0.24 1.54 19.49
CA ALA A 230 -0.93 1.42 20.36
C ALA A 230 -0.57 1.68 21.84
N ARG A 231 0.52 1.09 22.32
CA ARG A 231 1.00 1.32 23.69
C ARG A 231 1.41 2.77 23.92
N TRP A 232 2.06 3.38 22.93
CA TRP A 232 2.48 4.78 23.02
C TRP A 232 1.26 5.72 23.14
N GLU A 233 0.21 5.48 22.36
CA GLU A 233 -1.05 6.24 22.50
C GLU A 233 -1.69 6.06 23.89
N MET A 234 -1.72 4.83 24.43
CA MET A 234 -2.30 4.56 25.75
C MET A 234 -1.53 5.20 26.91
N SER A 235 -0.22 5.39 26.76
CA SER A 235 0.66 5.95 27.79
C SER A 235 0.69 7.48 27.84
N SER A 236 0.02 8.17 26.92
CA SER A 236 0.15 9.63 26.77
C SER A 236 -0.73 10.40 27.75
N GLU A 237 -0.11 11.14 28.67
CA GLU A 237 -0.81 11.87 29.75
C GLU A 237 -1.36 13.25 29.34
N SER A 238 -0.91 13.82 28.23
CA SER A 238 -1.33 15.15 27.74
C SER A 238 -2.24 15.06 26.52
N GLU A 239 -3.42 15.70 26.57
CA GLU A 239 -4.39 15.70 25.47
C GLU A 239 -3.82 16.26 24.16
N GLY A 240 -3.10 17.39 24.20
CA GLY A 240 -2.52 18.01 22.99
C GLY A 240 -1.39 17.19 22.36
N TYR A 241 -0.63 16.48 23.19
CA TYR A 241 0.38 15.53 22.72
C TYR A 241 -0.27 14.30 22.09
N LEU A 242 -1.32 13.76 22.73
CA LEU A 242 -2.07 12.60 22.25
C LEU A 242 -2.68 12.84 20.87
N ASP A 243 -3.25 14.03 20.63
CA ASP A 243 -3.81 14.36 19.30
C ASP A 243 -2.74 14.41 18.20
N SER A 244 -1.56 14.94 18.52
CA SER A 244 -0.43 14.99 17.59
C SER A 244 0.11 13.59 17.31
N LEU A 245 0.20 12.75 18.35
CA LEU A 245 0.62 11.35 18.24
C LEU A 245 -0.36 10.54 17.39
N LYS A 246 -1.66 10.65 17.64
CA LYS A 246 -2.71 9.98 16.84
C LYS A 246 -2.66 10.38 15.37
N LYS A 247 -2.38 11.65 15.08
CA LYS A 247 -2.18 12.11 13.70
C LYS A 247 -0.96 11.46 13.05
N ALA A 248 0.18 11.43 13.76
CA ALA A 248 1.40 10.78 13.25
C ALA A 248 1.21 9.28 13.01
N ASN A 249 0.55 8.57 13.94
CA ASN A 249 0.24 7.15 13.79
C ASN A 249 -0.73 6.90 12.63
N PHE A 250 -1.78 7.73 12.52
CA PHE A 250 -2.71 7.65 11.40
C PHE A 250 -2.01 7.86 10.05
N THR A 251 -1.05 8.79 9.95
CA THR A 251 -0.25 8.98 8.73
C THR A 251 0.49 7.72 8.32
N LEU A 252 1.11 7.00 9.26
CA LEU A 252 1.78 5.74 8.95
C LEU A 252 0.78 4.69 8.47
N ILE A 253 -0.33 4.50 9.19
CA ILE A 253 -1.38 3.54 8.81
C ILE A 253 -2.00 3.89 7.45
N GLU A 254 -2.20 5.17 7.16
CA GLU A 254 -2.69 5.66 5.88
C GLU A 254 -1.73 5.30 4.74
N LEU A 255 -0.43 5.57 4.91
CA LEU A 255 0.59 5.20 3.92
C LEU A 255 0.67 3.69 3.70
N ALA A 256 0.60 2.90 4.77
CA ALA A 256 0.53 1.45 4.70
C ALA A 256 -0.67 1.03 3.84
N THR A 257 -1.85 1.57 4.15
CA THR A 257 -3.09 1.25 3.44
C THR A 257 -3.04 1.63 1.97
N LEU A 258 -2.53 2.83 1.64
CA LEU A 258 -2.37 3.29 0.26
C LEU A 258 -1.43 2.38 -0.52
N ARG A 259 -0.29 2.00 0.08
CA ARG A 259 0.66 1.08 -0.54
C ARG A 259 0.07 -0.33 -0.70
N GLY A 260 -0.60 -0.84 0.33
CA GLY A 260 -1.20 -2.17 0.32
C GLY A 260 -2.25 -2.27 -0.80
N PHE A 261 -3.13 -1.29 -0.90
CA PHE A 261 -4.09 -1.23 -2.00
C PHE A 261 -3.40 -1.08 -3.37
N TRP A 262 -2.38 -0.23 -3.48
CA TRP A 262 -1.66 -0.09 -4.75
C TRP A 262 -0.99 -1.40 -5.19
N ARG A 263 -0.42 -2.18 -4.28
CA ARG A 263 0.11 -3.51 -4.60
C ARG A 263 -0.96 -4.47 -5.08
N GLU A 264 -2.16 -4.39 -4.52
CA GLU A 264 -3.29 -5.18 -5.02
C GLU A 264 -3.67 -4.78 -6.44
N VAL A 265 -3.67 -3.47 -6.74
CA VAL A 265 -3.85 -2.97 -8.11
C VAL A 265 -2.76 -3.51 -9.03
N GLU A 266 -1.48 -3.40 -8.65
CA GLU A 266 -0.33 -3.91 -9.41
C GLU A 266 -0.45 -5.42 -9.69
N GLY A 267 -0.88 -6.21 -8.69
CA GLY A 267 -1.05 -7.65 -8.83
C GLY A 267 -2.22 -8.07 -9.73
N ARG A 268 -3.15 -7.16 -10.04
CA ARG A 268 -4.34 -7.41 -10.87
C ARG A 268 -4.24 -6.83 -12.27
N LEU A 269 -3.27 -5.97 -12.53
CA LEU A 269 -3.01 -5.48 -13.88
C LEU A 269 -2.35 -6.60 -14.69
N GLU A 270 -2.94 -6.93 -15.84
CA GLU A 270 -2.32 -7.79 -16.83
C GLU A 270 -1.22 -6.97 -17.51
N ILE A 271 0.02 -7.16 -17.06
CA ILE A 271 1.25 -6.57 -17.62
C ILE A 271 1.99 -7.64 -18.45
#